data_AF-A0A968THV6-F1
#
_entry.id   AF-A0A968THV6-F1
#
_cell.length_a   1.000
_cell.length_b   1.000
_cell.length_c   1.000
_cell.angle_alpha   90.00
_cell.angle_beta   90.00
_cell.angle_gamma   90.00
#
_symmetry.space_group_name_H-M   'P 1'
#
loop_
_entity.id
_entity.type
_entity.pdbx_description
1 polymer ?
#
loop_
_entity_poly.entity_id
_entity_poly.type
_entity_poly.pdbx_seq_one_letter_code
_entity_poly.pdbx_strand_id
1 'polypeptide(L)'
;MVKGADITIKADTLRLLRNAGIESNTEGNGQAGNVNINTRELSVENQSGINSYTLGAGNAGVIKINTDSLRISNSAAINSNTVL
;
A
#
# COMPACT_ATOMS: atom_id res chain seq x y z
N MET A 1 15.04 12.94 -10.03
CA MET A 1 13.72 12.32 -9.81
C MET A 1 13.89 11.27 -8.72
N VAL A 2 13.09 11.30 -7.66
CA VAL A 2 13.20 10.35 -6.53
C VAL A 2 12.08 9.32 -6.69
N LYS A 3 12.44 8.04 -6.70
CA LYS A 3 11.48 6.92 -6.71
C LYS A 3 11.09 6.58 -5.27
N GLY A 4 9.83 6.25 -5.02
CA GLY A 4 9.39 5.65 -3.75
C GLY A 4 10.09 4.32 -3.48
N ALA A 5 10.33 4.01 -2.21
CA ALA A 5 11.03 2.79 -1.81
C ALA A 5 10.08 1.59 -1.86
N ASP A 6 10.49 0.51 -2.52
CA ASP A 6 9.68 -0.71 -2.59
C ASP A 6 9.54 -1.35 -1.18
N ILE A 7 8.33 -1.80 -0.83
CA ILE A 7 8.02 -2.45 0.44
C ILE A 7 7.73 -3.93 0.19
N THR A 8 8.31 -4.80 1.03
CA THR A 8 8.00 -6.23 1.05
C THR A 8 7.65 -6.67 2.46
N ILE A 9 6.49 -7.31 2.63
CA ILE A 9 6.05 -7.88 3.91
C ILE A 9 5.75 -9.36 3.72
N LYS A 10 6.29 -10.15 4.66
CA LYS A 10 6.01 -11.59 4.79
C LYS A 10 5.65 -11.86 6.24
N ALA A 11 4.45 -12.37 6.49
CA ALA A 11 3.99 -12.71 7.82
C ALA A 11 2.89 -13.78 7.74
N ASP A 12 2.67 -14.57 8.79
CA ASP A 12 1.48 -15.45 8.82
C ASP A 12 0.20 -14.60 8.91
N THR A 13 0.20 -13.61 9.80
CA THR A 13 -0.91 -12.66 9.99
C THR A 13 -0.38 -11.23 9.95
N LEU A 14 -1.06 -10.35 9.20
CA LEU A 14 -0.82 -8.91 9.17
C LEU A 14 -2.12 -8.17 9.49
N ARG A 15 -2.08 -7.27 10.48
CA ARG A 15 -3.23 -6.44 10.88
C ARG A 15 -2.84 -4.97 10.89
N LEU A 16 -3.49 -4.20 10.04
CA LEU A 16 -3.43 -2.74 10.05
C LEU A 16 -4.64 -2.22 10.82
N LEU A 17 -4.38 -1.59 11.95
CA LEU A 17 -5.40 -1.15 12.91
C LEU A 17 -5.20 0.33 13.24
N ARG A 18 -6.28 1.05 13.51
CA ARG A 18 -6.28 2.39 14.12
C ARG A 18 -5.40 3.39 13.35
N ASN A 19 -5.78 3.69 12.09
CA ASN A 19 -5.04 4.62 11.23
C ASN A 19 -3.61 4.17 10.88
N ALA A 20 -3.36 2.85 10.80
CA ALA A 20 -2.04 2.35 10.40
C ALA A 20 -1.82 2.54 8.89
N GLY A 21 -0.57 2.81 8.49
CA GLY A 21 -0.19 3.03 7.10
C GLY A 21 0.97 2.14 6.64
N ILE A 22 0.83 1.54 5.46
CA ILE A 22 1.96 1.07 4.64
C ILE A 22 2.08 2.04 3.47
N GLU A 23 3.19 2.75 3.36
CA GLU A 23 3.31 3.87 2.43
C GLU A 23 4.58 3.80 1.60
N SER A 24 4.39 3.70 0.28
CA SER A 24 5.46 3.72 -0.72
C SER A 24 5.25 4.86 -1.73
N ASN A 25 4.73 5.98 -1.23
CA ASN A 25 4.26 7.09 -2.04
C ASN A 25 5.43 7.90 -2.64
N THR A 26 5.12 8.77 -3.60
CA THR A 26 6.05 9.79 -4.09
C THR A 26 5.33 11.12 -4.32
N GLU A 27 5.82 12.20 -3.73
CA GLU A 27 5.16 13.52 -3.83
C GLU A 27 5.62 14.34 -5.06
N GLY A 28 6.74 13.96 -5.70
CA GLY A 28 7.25 14.62 -6.90
C GLY A 28 7.01 13.81 -8.19
N ASN A 29 7.58 14.25 -9.31
CA ASN A 29 7.48 13.61 -10.63
C ASN A 29 8.11 12.20 -10.75
N GLY A 30 8.49 11.60 -9.62
CA GLY A 30 9.02 10.25 -9.58
C GLY A 30 7.92 9.19 -9.51
N GLN A 31 8.32 7.96 -9.85
CA GLN A 31 7.46 6.78 -9.71
C GLN A 31 7.34 6.39 -8.24
N ALA A 32 6.13 6.05 -7.79
CA ALA A 32 5.94 5.45 -6.48
C ALA A 32 6.55 4.04 -6.43
N GLY A 33 6.90 3.58 -5.24
CA GLY A 33 7.48 2.25 -5.06
C GLY A 33 6.39 1.19 -4.96
N ASN A 34 6.74 -0.05 -5.29
CA ASN A 34 5.81 -1.17 -5.25
C ASN A 34 5.63 -1.69 -3.83
N VAL A 35 4.45 -2.23 -3.53
CA VAL A 35 4.16 -2.91 -2.25
C VAL A 35 3.86 -4.38 -2.53
N ASN A 36 4.64 -5.29 -1.94
CA ASN A 36 4.46 -6.73 -2.08
C ASN A 36 4.16 -7.36 -0.71
N ILE A 37 2.96 -7.91 -0.54
CA ILE A 37 2.51 -8.52 0.71
C ILE A 37 2.22 -10.00 0.47
N ASN A 38 2.83 -10.86 1.29
CA ASN A 38 2.56 -12.29 1.30
C ASN A 38 2.18 -12.72 2.72
N THR A 39 0.92 -13.12 2.90
CA THR A 39 0.37 -13.49 4.21
C THR A 39 -0.53 -14.72 4.13
N ARG A 40 -0.87 -15.35 5.26
CA ARG A 40 -2.06 -16.22 5.29
C ARG A 40 -3.31 -15.37 5.56
N GLU A 41 -3.21 -14.44 6.50
CA GLU A 41 -4.31 -13.53 6.86
C GLU A 41 -3.87 -12.07 6.80
N LEU A 42 -4.62 -11.26 6.06
CA LEU A 42 -4.49 -9.80 6.02
C LEU A 42 -5.79 -9.14 6.44
N SER A 43 -5.73 -8.30 7.46
CA SER A 43 -6.83 -7.42 7.86
C SER A 43 -6.40 -5.95 7.81
N VAL A 44 -7.17 -5.13 7.10
CA VAL A 44 -7.03 -3.67 7.05
C VAL A 44 -8.30 -3.04 7.62
N GLU A 45 -8.18 -2.38 8.75
CA GLU A 45 -9.34 -1.93 9.54
C GLU A 45 -9.17 -0.49 10.00
N ASN A 46 -10.30 0.19 10.23
CA ASN A 46 -10.40 1.47 10.95
C ASN A 46 -9.48 2.55 10.36
N GLN A 47 -9.85 3.05 9.18
CA GLN A 47 -9.16 4.14 8.47
C GLN A 47 -7.70 3.85 8.12
N SER A 48 -7.25 2.60 8.25
CA SER A 48 -5.90 2.19 7.87
C SER A 48 -5.75 2.07 6.36
N GLY A 49 -4.51 2.23 5.87
CA GLY A 49 -4.22 2.32 4.44
C GLY A 49 -2.99 1.55 3.98
N ILE A 50 -3.05 1.04 2.75
CA ILE A 50 -1.88 0.58 1.99
C ILE A 50 -1.78 1.46 0.74
N ASN A 51 -0.73 2.25 0.62
CA ASN A 51 -0.64 3.35 -0.33
C ASN A 51 0.66 3.26 -1.16
N SER A 52 0.51 3.44 -2.46
CA SER A 52 1.59 3.46 -3.46
C SER A 52 1.27 4.49 -4.56
N TYR A 53 0.81 5.68 -4.15
CA TYR A 53 0.40 6.73 -5.10
C TYR A 53 1.55 7.68 -5.43
N THR A 54 1.40 8.39 -6.55
CA THR A 54 2.25 9.53 -6.87
C THR A 54 1.43 10.78 -7.13
N LEU A 55 1.92 11.92 -6.61
CA LEU A 55 1.35 13.24 -6.86
C LEU A 55 1.95 13.92 -8.09
N GLY A 56 2.96 13.29 -8.71
CA GLY A 56 3.74 13.75 -9.85
C GLY A 56 3.33 13.17 -11.20
N ALA A 57 4.04 13.54 -12.27
CA ALA A 57 3.93 12.89 -13.58
C ALA A 57 4.47 11.44 -13.63
N GLY A 58 4.95 10.90 -12.50
CA GLY A 58 5.38 9.51 -12.42
C GLY A 58 4.19 8.55 -12.42
N ASN A 59 4.49 7.25 -12.54
CA ASN A 59 3.48 6.22 -12.37
C ASN A 59 3.33 5.84 -10.89
N ALA A 60 2.10 5.56 -10.46
CA ALA A 60 1.84 4.86 -9.21
C ALA A 60 2.55 3.50 -9.22
N GLY A 61 2.92 3.02 -8.04
CA GLY A 61 3.52 1.71 -7.89
C GLY A 61 2.43 0.63 -7.79
N VAL A 62 2.81 -0.61 -8.04
CA VAL A 62 1.89 -1.75 -7.97
C VAL A 62 1.79 -2.24 -6.52
N ILE A 63 0.57 -2.43 -6.04
CA ILE A 63 0.28 -3.13 -4.79
C ILE A 63 -0.13 -4.57 -5.12
N LYS A 64 0.75 -5.52 -4.80
CA LYS A 64 0.50 -6.95 -4.96
C LYS A 64 0.30 -7.61 -3.60
N ILE A 65 -0.88 -8.22 -3.42
CA ILE A 65 -1.24 -8.94 -2.20
C ILE A 65 -1.50 -10.39 -2.57
N ASN A 66 -0.78 -11.30 -1.92
CA ASN A 66 -0.98 -12.73 -1.97
C ASN A 66 -1.36 -13.20 -0.57
N THR A 67 -2.62 -13.58 -0.38
CA THR A 67 -3.15 -13.97 0.94
C THR A 67 -4.27 -14.99 0.82
N ASP A 68 -4.39 -15.89 1.79
CA ASP A 68 -5.47 -16.88 1.84
C ASP A 68 -6.78 -16.20 2.26
N SER A 69 -6.70 -15.23 3.16
CA SER A 69 -7.83 -14.42 3.62
C SER A 69 -7.49 -12.93 3.61
N LEU A 70 -8.41 -12.13 3.08
CA LEU A 70 -8.33 -10.66 3.04
C LEU A 70 -9.61 -10.05 3.61
N ARG A 71 -9.45 -9.22 4.63
CA ARG A 71 -10.53 -8.37 5.17
C ARG A 71 -10.16 -6.89 5.05
N ILE A 72 -11.05 -6.10 4.47
CA ILE A 72 -10.96 -4.63 4.43
C ILE A 72 -12.27 -4.09 5.00
N SER A 73 -12.20 -3.25 6.03
CA SER A 73 -13.41 -2.76 6.71
C SER A 73 -13.21 -1.41 7.40
N ASN A 74 -14.32 -0.75 7.76
CA ASN A 74 -14.34 0.50 8.53
C ASN A 74 -13.48 1.60 7.89
N SER A 75 -13.80 1.96 6.64
CA SER A 75 -13.12 3.00 5.88
C SER A 75 -11.64 2.77 5.60
N ALA A 76 -11.16 1.53 5.74
CA ALA A 76 -9.83 1.14 5.28
C ALA A 76 -9.75 1.16 3.73
N ALA A 77 -8.56 1.43 3.20
CA ALA A 77 -8.34 1.55 1.77
C ALA A 77 -6.99 0.98 1.30
N ILE A 78 -6.94 0.60 0.03
CA ILE A 78 -5.72 0.20 -0.68
C ILE A 78 -5.66 1.03 -1.96
N ASN A 79 -4.64 1.88 -2.09
CA ASN A 79 -4.61 2.92 -3.10
C ASN A 79 -3.32 2.90 -3.93
N SER A 80 -3.49 2.84 -5.25
CA SER A 80 -2.42 2.87 -6.26
C SER A 80 -2.87 3.80 -7.39
N ASN A 81 -2.80 5.11 -7.16
CA ASN A 81 -3.30 6.11 -8.11
C ASN A 81 -2.18 7.07 -8.53
N THR A 82 -2.19 7.45 -9.80
CA THR A 82 -1.49 8.65 -10.28
C THR A 82 -2.47 9.81 -10.24
N VAL A 83 -2.08 10.92 -9.63
CA VAL A 83 -2.97 12.08 -9.40
C VAL A 83 -2.84 13.15 -10.48
N LEU A 84 -1.65 13.27 -11.10
CA LEU A 84 -1.28 14.35 -12.03
C LEU A 84 -1.60 14.01 -13.49
#